data_AF-A0A4Y4DSP0-F1
#
_entry.id   AF-A0A4Y4DSP0-F1
#
_cell.length_a   1.000
_cell.length_b   1.000
_cell.length_c   1.000
_cell.angle_alpha   90.00
_cell.angle_beta   90.00
_cell.angle_gamma   90.00
#
_symmetry.space_group_name_H-M   'P 1'
#
loop_
_entity.id
_entity.type
_entity.pdbx_description
1 polymer ?
#
loop_
_entity_poly.entity_id
_entity_poly.type
_entity_poly.pdbx_seq_one_letter_code
_entity_poly.pdbx_strand_id
1 'polypeptide(L)'
;MYEGAVQELIDELGRLPGIGPKSAQRIAFHILDADAEDMTRLAAAIQQVKAKVKFCEICFNISEQDTCAICRDERRDGSTICIVEESKDVLAIERTRAFSGRYHVLGGSINPLAGIGPEQLHIRELVTRLADESITELILATDPNLEGEATAVYLVRALSPLGIKITRLASGLPVGGDLEYADEVTLARAFEGRRVAGRAQQPSAPTLAAPAEPVEVKIAPAKDEASREPAQQNVFAPSRPVVPEMDDHRSTR
;
A
#
# COMPACT_ATOMS: atom_id res chain seq x y z
N MET A 1 -14.35 1.74 -49.07
CA MET A 1 -13.23 2.68 -48.88
C MET A 1 -13.86 4.06 -48.97
N TYR A 2 -13.73 4.88 -47.94
CA TYR A 2 -14.23 6.27 -48.01
C TYR A 2 -13.21 7.09 -48.81
N GLU A 3 -13.65 8.15 -49.48
CA GLU A 3 -12.76 9.04 -50.24
C GLU A 3 -12.65 10.40 -49.54
N GLY A 4 -11.47 11.01 -49.64
CA GLY A 4 -11.20 12.35 -49.12
C GLY A 4 -11.22 12.45 -47.60
N ALA A 5 -11.76 13.57 -47.10
CA ALA A 5 -11.64 13.99 -45.70
C ALA A 5 -12.14 12.96 -44.66
N VAL A 6 -13.13 12.14 -45.02
CA VAL A 6 -13.66 11.11 -44.10
C VAL A 6 -12.63 10.00 -43.86
N GLN A 7 -11.91 9.56 -44.90
CA GLN A 7 -10.90 8.52 -44.74
C GLN A 7 -9.70 9.03 -43.95
N GLU A 8 -9.25 10.26 -44.22
CA GLU A 8 -8.17 10.91 -43.46
C GLU A 8 -8.50 11.01 -41.97
N LEU A 9 -9.72 11.40 -41.62
CA LEU A 9 -10.17 11.46 -40.23
C LEU A 9 -10.18 10.08 -39.55
N ILE A 10 -10.63 9.04 -40.27
CA ILE A 10 -10.63 7.67 -39.76
C ILE A 10 -9.19 7.20 -39.48
N ASP A 11 -8.27 7.48 -40.39
CA ASP A 11 -6.88 7.07 -40.27
C ASP A 11 -6.21 7.77 -39.09
N GLU A 12 -6.41 9.08 -38.92
CA GLU A 12 -5.84 9.83 -37.79
C GLU A 12 -6.44 9.40 -36.44
N LEU A 13 -7.76 9.17 -36.37
CA LEU A 13 -8.40 8.64 -35.16
C LEU A 13 -7.90 7.23 -34.82
N GLY A 14 -7.62 6.41 -35.82
CA GLY A 14 -7.12 5.04 -35.65
C GLY A 14 -5.68 4.96 -35.12
N ARG A 15 -4.92 6.06 -35.15
CA ARG A 15 -3.57 6.14 -34.57
C ARG A 15 -3.59 6.36 -33.06
N LEU A 16 -4.74 6.73 -32.49
CA LEU A 16 -4.87 6.96 -31.06
C LEU A 16 -4.90 5.63 -30.28
N PRO A 17 -4.25 5.55 -29.11
CA PRO A 17 -4.24 4.34 -28.31
C PRO A 17 -5.67 3.95 -27.88
N GLY A 18 -6.03 2.69 -28.08
CA GLY A 18 -7.36 2.15 -27.74
C GLY A 18 -8.45 2.38 -28.79
N ILE A 19 -8.14 3.05 -29.91
CA ILE A 19 -9.10 3.25 -31.01
C ILE A 19 -8.75 2.36 -32.19
N GLY A 20 -9.50 1.27 -32.35
CA GLY A 20 -9.38 0.40 -33.54
C GLY A 20 -10.13 0.96 -34.77
N PRO A 21 -9.93 0.38 -35.97
CA PRO A 21 -10.51 0.89 -37.22
C PRO A 21 -12.03 1.05 -37.19
N LYS A 22 -12.76 0.11 -36.56
CA LYS A 22 -14.22 0.18 -36.41
C LYS A 22 -14.65 1.32 -35.49
N SER A 23 -13.92 1.54 -34.39
CA SER A 23 -14.20 2.64 -33.46
C SER A 23 -13.88 3.99 -34.10
N ALA A 24 -12.76 4.09 -34.82
CA ALA A 24 -12.38 5.29 -35.57
C ALA A 24 -13.45 5.66 -36.59
N GLN A 25 -13.92 4.69 -37.38
CA GLN A 25 -15.05 4.89 -38.31
C GLN A 25 -16.30 5.39 -37.59
N ARG A 26 -16.70 4.76 -36.49
CA ARG A 26 -17.88 5.18 -35.71
C ARG A 26 -17.76 6.62 -35.21
N ILE A 27 -16.58 7.01 -34.73
CA ILE A 27 -16.32 8.37 -34.25
C ILE A 27 -16.35 9.36 -35.43
N ALA A 28 -15.74 9.02 -36.57
CA ALA A 28 -15.73 9.88 -37.75
C ALA A 28 -17.16 10.20 -38.26
N PHE A 29 -18.05 9.20 -38.28
CA PHE A 29 -19.45 9.43 -38.64
C PHE A 29 -20.22 10.23 -37.59
N HIS A 30 -19.91 10.06 -36.31
CA HIS A 30 -20.47 10.92 -35.26
C HIS A 30 -20.05 12.39 -35.45
N ILE A 31 -18.79 12.66 -35.80
CA ILE A 31 -18.28 14.01 -36.09
C ILE A 31 -19.00 14.60 -37.32
N LEU A 32 -19.29 13.79 -38.34
CA LEU A 32 -19.99 14.22 -39.55
C LEU A 32 -21.45 14.62 -39.28
N ASP A 33 -22.12 13.90 -38.38
CA ASP A 33 -23.53 14.13 -38.03
C ASP A 33 -23.71 15.22 -36.95
N ALA A 34 -22.65 15.60 -36.25
CA ALA A 34 -22.69 16.58 -35.16
C ALA A 34 -22.69 18.03 -35.65
N ASP A 35 -23.16 18.94 -34.80
CA ASP A 35 -23.20 20.37 -35.12
C ASP A 35 -21.78 20.95 -35.32
N ALA A 36 -21.65 21.80 -36.34
CA ALA A 36 -20.37 22.41 -36.72
C ALA A 36 -19.73 23.22 -35.58
N GLU A 37 -20.54 23.82 -34.70
CA GLU A 37 -20.06 24.58 -33.53
C GLU A 37 -19.37 23.66 -32.52
N ASP A 38 -19.95 22.49 -32.24
CA ASP A 38 -19.36 21.51 -31.32
C ASP A 38 -18.06 20.92 -31.87
N MET A 39 -18.02 20.62 -33.17
CA MET A 39 -16.79 20.10 -33.80
C MET A 39 -15.69 21.16 -33.84
N THR A 40 -16.05 22.44 -34.02
CA THR A 40 -15.10 23.56 -33.91
C THR A 40 -14.54 23.67 -32.50
N ARG A 41 -15.39 23.55 -31.47
CA ARG A 41 -14.95 23.55 -30.07
C ARG A 41 -14.02 22.38 -29.75
N LEU A 42 -14.33 21.18 -30.24
CA LEU A 42 -13.49 19.99 -30.05
C LEU A 42 -12.11 20.16 -30.71
N ALA A 43 -12.06 20.60 -31.97
CA ALA A 43 -10.82 20.85 -32.69
C ALA A 43 -9.97 21.91 -31.97
N ALA A 44 -10.59 22.99 -31.50
CA ALA A 44 -9.91 24.03 -30.73
C ALA A 44 -9.34 23.49 -29.41
N ALA A 45 -10.06 22.62 -28.70
CA ALA A 45 -9.57 22.03 -27.45
C ALA A 45 -8.32 21.16 -27.68
N ILE A 46 -8.30 20.34 -28.73
CA ILE A 46 -7.14 19.52 -29.10
C ILE A 46 -5.92 20.41 -29.39
N GLN A 47 -6.11 21.48 -30.17
CA GLN A 47 -5.05 22.44 -30.49
C GLN A 47 -4.55 23.17 -29.24
N GLN A 48 -5.45 23.59 -28.35
CA GLN A 48 -5.09 24.29 -27.11
C GLN A 48 -4.23 23.43 -26.19
N VAL A 49 -4.56 22.15 -26.02
CA VAL A 49 -3.74 21.24 -25.19
C VAL A 49 -2.32 21.15 -25.74
N LYS A 50 -2.15 20.98 -27.05
CA LYS A 50 -0.82 20.92 -27.67
C LYS A 50 -0.06 22.24 -27.63
N ALA A 51 -0.75 23.37 -27.67
CA ALA A 51 -0.12 24.69 -27.67
C ALA A 51 0.26 25.19 -26.26
N LYS A 52 -0.57 24.89 -25.25
CA LYS A 52 -0.44 25.49 -23.91
C LYS A 52 0.12 24.56 -22.85
N VAL A 53 -0.14 23.25 -22.95
CA VAL A 53 0.28 22.30 -21.91
C VAL A 53 1.75 21.98 -22.09
N LYS A 54 2.52 22.21 -21.03
CA LYS A 54 3.94 21.92 -20.91
C LYS A 54 4.22 21.22 -19.59
N PHE A 55 5.47 20.80 -19.39
CA PHE A 55 5.92 20.20 -18.15
C PHE A 55 6.42 21.27 -17.18
N CYS A 56 6.08 21.10 -15.91
CA CYS A 56 6.59 21.91 -14.81
C CYS A 56 8.11 21.81 -14.73
N GLU A 57 8.81 22.94 -14.62
CA GLU A 57 10.27 23.01 -14.51
C GLU A 57 10.82 22.35 -13.22
N ILE A 58 9.99 22.22 -12.18
CA ILE A 58 10.40 21.71 -10.86
C ILE A 58 10.11 20.21 -10.70
N CYS A 59 8.93 19.76 -11.15
CA CYS A 59 8.42 18.43 -10.85
C CYS A 59 7.96 17.64 -12.07
N PHE A 60 8.05 18.21 -13.27
CA PHE A 60 7.65 17.56 -14.53
C PHE A 60 6.18 17.13 -14.61
N ASN A 61 5.32 17.62 -13.71
CA ASN A 61 3.87 17.48 -13.88
C ASN A 61 3.34 18.42 -14.97
N ILE A 62 2.24 18.06 -15.62
CA ILE A 62 1.59 18.91 -16.63
C ILE A 62 1.08 20.24 -16.06
N SER A 63 1.29 21.33 -16.79
CA SER A 63 0.76 22.65 -16.46
C SER A 63 0.65 23.54 -17.70
N GLU A 64 -0.18 24.59 -17.63
CA GLU A 64 -0.17 25.69 -18.60
C GLU A 64 0.85 26.79 -18.26
N GLN A 65 1.48 26.71 -17.08
CA GLN A 65 2.51 27.65 -16.59
C GLN A 65 3.85 26.94 -16.39
N ASP A 66 4.94 27.68 -16.20
CA ASP A 66 6.29 27.10 -16.02
C ASP A 66 6.40 26.26 -14.74
N THR A 67 5.72 26.69 -13.68
CA THR A 67 5.58 25.92 -12.45
C THR A 67 4.14 25.43 -12.35
N CYS A 68 3.87 24.19 -11.93
CA CYS A 68 2.50 23.68 -11.78
C CYS A 68 1.78 24.21 -10.52
N ALA A 69 0.45 24.07 -10.48
CA ALA A 69 -0.36 24.54 -9.35
C ALA A 69 0.06 23.92 -8.00
N ILE A 70 0.54 22.67 -8.00
CA ILE A 70 1.00 21.99 -6.78
C ILE A 70 2.31 22.60 -6.27
N CYS A 71 3.26 22.88 -7.16
CA CYS A 71 4.55 23.46 -6.77
C CYS A 71 4.44 24.92 -6.31
N ARG A 72 3.45 25.68 -6.83
CA ARG A 72 3.18 27.06 -6.41
C ARG A 72 2.38 27.18 -5.11
N ASP A 73 1.75 26.09 -4.65
CA ASP A 73 0.94 26.12 -3.43
C ASP A 73 1.83 26.08 -2.19
N GLU A 74 1.93 27.21 -1.48
CA GLU A 74 2.73 27.36 -0.25
C GLU A 74 2.19 26.55 0.92
N ARG A 75 0.94 26.09 0.86
CA ARG A 75 0.34 25.27 1.92
C ARG A 75 0.81 23.81 1.88
N ARG A 76 1.48 23.42 0.79
CA ARG A 76 2.00 22.07 0.59
C ARG A 76 3.29 21.87 1.37
N ASP A 77 3.45 20.68 1.93
CA ASP A 77 4.67 20.31 2.60
C ASP A 77 5.83 20.17 1.59
N GLY A 78 6.84 21.05 1.73
CA GLY A 78 8.04 21.03 0.91
C GLY A 78 9.03 19.93 1.29
N SER A 79 8.90 19.37 2.49
CA SER A 79 9.85 18.40 3.04
C SER A 79 9.66 16.97 2.53
N THR A 80 8.52 16.69 1.89
CA THR A 80 8.19 15.36 1.35
C THR A 80 7.92 15.42 -0.16
N ILE A 81 8.57 14.53 -0.91
CA ILE A 81 8.38 14.39 -2.35
C ILE A 81 7.86 12.98 -2.68
N CYS A 82 6.73 12.91 -3.36
CA CYS A 82 6.18 11.68 -3.93
C CYS A 82 6.60 11.53 -5.40
N ILE A 83 7.34 10.47 -5.68
CA ILE A 83 7.88 10.15 -7.01
C ILE A 83 6.90 9.23 -7.73
N VAL A 84 6.43 9.65 -8.91
CA VAL A 84 5.49 8.90 -9.76
C VAL A 84 6.04 8.71 -11.16
N GLU A 85 5.53 7.73 -11.90
CA GLU A 85 5.95 7.46 -13.28
C GLU A 85 5.41 8.53 -14.24
N GLU A 86 4.11 8.80 -14.17
CA GLU A 86 3.41 9.69 -15.10
C GLU A 86 2.57 10.77 -14.41
N SER A 87 2.23 11.83 -15.14
CA SER A 87 1.38 12.93 -14.61
C SER A 87 -0.04 12.47 -14.24
N LYS A 88 -0.55 11.39 -14.84
CA LYS A 88 -1.86 10.82 -14.50
C LYS A 88 -1.89 10.24 -13.08
N ASP A 89 -0.74 9.77 -12.57
CA ASP A 89 -0.63 9.17 -11.25
C ASP A 89 -0.69 10.24 -10.15
N VAL A 90 -0.17 11.45 -10.45
CA VAL A 90 -0.38 12.63 -9.59
C VAL A 90 -1.86 12.85 -9.35
N LEU A 91 -2.67 12.85 -10.43
CA LEU A 91 -4.12 13.05 -10.33
C LEU A 91 -4.80 11.92 -9.53
N ALA A 92 -4.35 10.68 -9.69
CA ALA A 92 -4.88 9.54 -8.94
C ALA A 92 -4.65 9.70 -7.43
N ILE A 93 -3.44 10.09 -7.03
CA ILE A 93 -3.09 10.31 -5.62
C ILE A 93 -3.82 11.54 -5.08
N GLU A 94 -3.88 12.65 -5.82
CA GLU A 94 -4.57 13.88 -5.41
C GLU A 94 -6.05 13.67 -5.12
N ARG A 95 -6.73 12.80 -5.87
CA ARG A 95 -8.14 12.45 -5.62
C ARG A 95 -8.38 11.82 -4.26
N THR A 96 -7.38 11.16 -3.68
CA THR A 96 -7.47 10.57 -2.34
C THR A 96 -7.47 11.62 -1.24
N ARG A 97 -6.91 12.82 -1.50
CA ARG A 97 -6.64 13.88 -0.51
C ARG A 97 -5.82 13.42 0.70
N ALA A 98 -5.16 12.26 0.60
CA ALA A 98 -4.38 11.67 1.69
C ALA A 98 -2.92 12.16 1.72
N PHE A 99 -2.47 12.84 0.67
CA PHE A 99 -1.11 13.34 0.54
C PHE A 99 -1.10 14.86 0.34
N SER A 100 -0.29 15.56 1.14
CA SER A 100 -0.16 17.03 1.14
C SER A 100 1.24 17.52 0.77
N GLY A 101 2.15 16.61 0.41
CA GLY A 101 3.50 16.98 -0.04
C GLY A 101 3.55 17.37 -1.51
N ARG A 102 4.77 17.42 -2.06
CA ARG A 102 5.03 17.75 -3.46
C ARG A 102 5.28 16.48 -4.28
N TYR A 103 5.23 16.58 -5.60
CA TYR A 103 5.48 15.46 -6.51
C TYR A 103 6.78 15.62 -7.27
N HIS A 104 7.22 14.53 -7.90
CA HIS A 104 8.19 14.49 -8.98
C HIS A 104 7.77 13.41 -10.00
N VAL A 105 7.59 13.79 -11.26
CA VAL A 105 7.19 12.89 -12.34
C VAL A 105 8.42 12.44 -13.10
N LEU A 106 8.65 11.12 -13.21
CA LEU A 106 9.82 10.56 -13.88
C LEU A 106 9.72 10.62 -15.41
N GLY A 107 8.50 10.63 -15.96
CA GLY A 107 8.27 10.54 -17.41
C GLY A 107 8.19 9.11 -17.92
N GLY A 108 7.93 8.14 -17.03
CA GLY A 108 7.86 6.71 -17.31
C GLY A 108 8.62 5.88 -16.28
N SER A 109 8.92 4.63 -16.66
CA SER A 109 9.67 3.65 -15.89
C SER A 109 10.80 3.05 -16.71
N ILE A 110 11.81 2.51 -16.03
CA ILE A 110 12.95 1.85 -16.67
C ILE A 110 12.45 0.57 -17.34
N ASN A 111 12.59 0.52 -18.66
CA ASN A 111 12.16 -0.60 -19.48
C ASN A 111 13.28 -1.01 -20.46
N PRO A 112 14.14 -1.98 -20.09
CA PRO A 112 15.24 -2.43 -20.93
C PRO A 112 14.78 -3.03 -22.27
N LEU A 113 13.58 -3.64 -22.31
CA LEU A 113 13.03 -4.24 -23.53
C LEU A 113 12.60 -3.18 -24.54
N ALA A 114 12.11 -2.03 -24.06
CA ALA A 114 11.80 -0.86 -24.87
C ALA A 114 13.02 0.06 -25.10
N GLY A 115 14.19 -0.29 -24.56
CA GLY A 115 15.40 0.54 -24.64
C GLY A 115 15.35 1.82 -23.79
N ILE A 116 14.44 1.90 -22.80
CA ILE A 116 14.28 3.05 -21.92
C ILE A 116 15.14 2.85 -20.67
N GLY A 117 16.22 3.62 -20.57
CA GLY A 117 17.13 3.66 -19.43
C GLY A 117 16.89 4.85 -18.50
N PRO A 118 17.59 4.91 -17.35
CA PRO A 118 17.49 6.00 -16.37
C PRO A 118 17.74 7.40 -16.95
N GLU A 119 18.61 7.50 -17.96
CA GLU A 119 18.98 8.75 -18.64
C GLU A 119 17.86 9.35 -19.49
N GLN A 120 16.83 8.57 -19.80
CA GLN A 120 15.64 9.00 -20.53
C GLN A 120 14.51 9.43 -19.58
N LEU A 121 14.72 9.31 -18.27
CA LEU A 121 13.79 9.70 -17.22
C LEU A 121 14.32 10.94 -16.48
N HIS A 122 13.43 11.66 -15.81
CA HIS A 122 13.76 12.88 -15.06
C HIS A 122 14.43 12.60 -13.70
N ILE A 123 15.33 11.61 -13.63
CA ILE A 123 16.01 11.21 -12.39
C ILE A 123 17.14 12.19 -12.04
N ARG A 124 17.80 12.77 -13.04
CA ARG A 124 18.93 13.68 -12.83
C ARG A 124 18.47 14.99 -12.18
N GLU A 125 17.31 15.47 -12.59
CA GLU A 125 16.65 16.66 -12.08
C GLU A 125 16.07 16.41 -10.68
N LEU A 126 15.60 15.18 -10.41
CA LEU A 126 15.27 14.75 -9.06
C LEU A 126 16.49 14.85 -8.14
N VAL A 127 17.65 14.31 -8.52
CA VAL A 127 18.89 14.39 -7.72
C VAL A 127 19.28 15.84 -7.46
N THR A 128 19.16 16.71 -8.48
CA THR A 128 19.45 18.15 -8.34
C THR A 128 18.52 18.80 -7.33
N ARG A 129 17.22 18.47 -7.38
CA ARG A 129 16.22 18.97 -6.44
C ARG A 129 16.45 18.49 -5.01
N LEU A 130 16.99 17.29 -4.84
CA LEU A 130 17.32 16.71 -3.53
C LEU A 130 18.58 17.29 -2.88
N ALA A 131 19.27 18.22 -3.54
CA ALA A 131 20.35 18.98 -2.90
C ALA A 131 19.82 19.97 -1.85
N ASP A 132 18.52 20.26 -1.84
CA ASP A 132 17.87 21.04 -0.79
C ASP A 132 17.67 20.19 0.47
N GLU A 133 18.38 20.56 1.54
CA GLU A 133 18.35 19.86 2.84
C GLU A 133 16.99 19.92 3.55
N SER A 134 16.06 20.77 3.11
CA SER A 134 14.70 20.80 3.65
C SER A 134 13.88 19.56 3.30
N ILE A 135 14.30 18.79 2.28
CA ILE A 135 13.64 17.55 1.86
C ILE A 135 14.11 16.41 2.75
N THR A 136 13.19 15.88 3.55
CA THR A 136 13.48 14.83 4.55
C THR A 136 12.98 13.46 4.13
N GLU A 137 11.99 13.40 3.23
CA GLU A 137 11.37 12.14 2.81
C GLU A 137 11.06 12.08 1.31
N LEU A 138 11.36 10.91 0.73
CA LEU A 138 10.95 10.50 -0.60
C LEU A 138 9.97 9.34 -0.50
N ILE A 139 8.83 9.43 -1.17
CA ILE A 139 7.85 8.37 -1.29
C ILE A 139 7.88 7.83 -2.72
N LEU A 140 8.22 6.56 -2.90
CA LEU A 140 8.22 5.89 -4.17
C LEU A 140 6.81 5.38 -4.49
N ALA A 141 6.15 6.04 -5.43
CA ALA A 141 4.81 5.72 -5.94
C ALA A 141 4.84 5.28 -7.41
N THR A 142 5.91 4.59 -7.84
CA THR A 142 5.92 3.84 -9.11
C THR A 142 5.01 2.62 -9.05
N ASP A 143 4.54 2.14 -10.19
CA ASP A 143 3.56 1.08 -10.31
C ASP A 143 4.07 -0.25 -9.71
N PRO A 144 3.17 -1.11 -9.19
CA PRO A 144 3.52 -2.42 -8.65
C PRO A 144 3.72 -3.48 -9.75
N ASN A 145 4.24 -3.09 -10.91
CA ASN A 145 4.58 -3.97 -12.03
C ASN A 145 6.11 -4.18 -12.13
N LEU A 146 6.58 -4.98 -13.09
CA LEU A 146 8.00 -5.33 -13.19
C LEU A 146 8.88 -4.09 -13.40
N GLU A 147 8.49 -3.20 -14.31
CA GLU A 147 9.21 -1.98 -14.67
C GLU A 147 9.23 -0.97 -13.52
N GLY A 148 8.09 -0.77 -12.86
CA GLY A 148 7.93 0.11 -11.72
C GLY A 148 8.71 -0.35 -10.50
N GLU A 149 8.77 -1.66 -10.24
CA GLU A 149 9.61 -2.23 -9.17
C GLU A 149 11.10 -2.13 -9.50
N ALA A 150 11.50 -2.40 -10.74
CA ALA A 150 12.88 -2.22 -11.17
C ALA A 150 13.32 -0.75 -11.02
N THR A 151 12.44 0.19 -11.37
CA THR A 151 12.65 1.62 -11.20
C THR A 151 12.77 2.02 -9.74
N ALA A 152 11.89 1.50 -8.86
CA ALA A 152 11.96 1.75 -7.42
C ALA A 152 13.27 1.25 -6.81
N VAL A 153 13.69 0.02 -7.13
CA VAL A 153 14.97 -0.55 -6.65
C VAL A 153 16.16 0.28 -7.14
N TYR A 154 16.11 0.73 -8.40
CA TYR A 154 17.14 1.62 -8.93
C TYR A 154 17.21 2.94 -8.16
N LEU A 155 16.07 3.61 -7.94
CA LEU A 155 15.99 4.87 -7.21
C LEU A 155 16.50 4.72 -5.77
N VAL A 156 16.12 3.66 -5.06
CA VAL A 156 16.64 3.39 -3.71
C VAL A 156 18.17 3.32 -3.75
N ARG A 157 18.75 2.54 -4.65
CA ARG A 157 20.23 2.39 -4.74
C ARG A 157 20.92 3.70 -5.10
N ALA A 158 20.36 4.46 -6.03
CA ALA A 158 20.94 5.72 -6.50
C ALA A 158 20.86 6.84 -5.45
N LEU A 159 19.78 6.89 -4.67
CA LEU A 159 19.48 8.00 -3.74
C LEU A 159 19.87 7.70 -2.29
N SER A 160 20.07 6.43 -1.91
CA SER A 160 20.51 6.05 -0.55
C SER A 160 21.75 6.80 -0.03
N PRO A 161 22.79 7.08 -0.85
CA PRO A 161 23.96 7.82 -0.38
C PRO A 161 23.67 9.26 0.10
N LEU A 162 22.52 9.85 -0.29
CA LEU A 162 22.13 11.18 0.13
C LEU A 162 21.58 11.23 1.56
N GLY A 163 21.34 10.08 2.20
CA GLY A 163 20.85 10.01 3.59
C GLY A 163 19.39 10.42 3.79
N ILE A 164 18.63 10.61 2.71
CA ILE A 164 17.21 10.96 2.75
C ILE A 164 16.37 9.72 3.08
N LYS A 165 15.31 9.87 3.86
CA LYS A 165 14.39 8.77 4.17
C LYS A 165 13.62 8.39 2.91
N ILE A 166 13.78 7.16 2.43
CA ILE A 166 13.05 6.65 1.27
C ILE A 166 11.99 5.65 1.76
N THR A 167 10.74 5.87 1.37
CA THR A 167 9.60 4.99 1.65
C THR A 167 8.95 4.54 0.34
N ARG A 168 8.18 3.46 0.41
CA ARG A 168 7.45 2.88 -0.72
C ARG A 168 5.97 2.83 -0.35
N LEU A 169 5.08 3.06 -1.32
CA LEU A 169 3.66 2.80 -1.11
C LEU A 169 3.45 1.35 -0.69
N ALA A 170 2.46 1.11 0.17
CA ALA A 170 2.16 -0.23 0.63
C ALA A 170 1.63 -1.08 -0.53
N SER A 171 2.16 -2.30 -0.66
CA SER A 171 1.63 -3.33 -1.55
C SER A 171 0.68 -4.23 -0.78
N GLY A 172 -0.46 -4.58 -1.37
CA GLY A 172 -1.41 -5.49 -0.73
C GLY A 172 -2.79 -5.51 -1.37
N LEU A 173 -3.76 -6.01 -0.61
CA LEU A 173 -5.11 -6.25 -1.07
C LEU A 173 -5.94 -4.96 -1.16
N PRO A 174 -6.78 -4.81 -2.21
CA PRO A 174 -7.71 -3.68 -2.30
C PRO A 174 -8.78 -3.77 -1.21
N VAL A 175 -9.22 -2.62 -0.72
CA VAL A 175 -10.34 -2.55 0.24
C VAL A 175 -11.63 -2.99 -0.45
N GLY A 176 -12.36 -3.91 0.19
CA GLY A 176 -13.63 -4.44 -0.34
C GLY A 176 -13.49 -5.56 -1.37
N GLY A 177 -12.28 -6.06 -1.62
CA GLY A 177 -12.06 -7.27 -2.42
C GLY A 177 -12.11 -8.54 -1.57
N ASP A 178 -12.53 -9.64 -2.17
CA ASP A 178 -12.48 -10.96 -1.54
C ASP A 178 -11.11 -11.63 -1.77
N LEU A 179 -10.61 -12.32 -0.74
CA LEU A 179 -9.31 -13.03 -0.78
C LEU A 179 -9.25 -14.09 -1.88
N GLU A 180 -10.39 -14.73 -2.19
CA GLU A 180 -10.49 -15.77 -3.22
C GLU A 180 -10.15 -15.24 -4.63
N TYR A 181 -10.36 -13.95 -4.87
CA TYR A 181 -10.10 -13.31 -6.16
C TYR A 181 -8.75 -12.58 -6.22
N ALA A 182 -7.97 -12.60 -5.14
CA ALA A 182 -6.64 -12.02 -5.12
C ALA A 182 -5.61 -12.97 -5.75
N ASP A 183 -4.69 -12.43 -6.54
CA ASP A 183 -3.59 -13.21 -7.10
C ASP A 183 -2.55 -13.59 -6.02
N GLU A 184 -1.84 -14.68 -6.28
CA GLU A 184 -0.87 -15.26 -5.33
C GLU A 184 0.26 -14.28 -4.97
N VAL A 185 0.69 -13.43 -5.91
CA VAL A 185 1.77 -12.46 -5.69
C VAL A 185 1.31 -11.33 -4.77
N THR A 186 0.09 -10.83 -4.98
CA THR A 186 -0.52 -9.82 -4.10
C THR A 186 -0.74 -10.38 -2.69
N LEU A 187 -1.20 -11.63 -2.56
CA LEU A 187 -1.35 -12.29 -1.26
C LEU A 187 0.00 -12.45 -0.55
N ALA A 188 1.04 -12.91 -1.25
CA ALA A 188 2.39 -13.02 -0.71
C ALA A 188 2.91 -11.67 -0.20
N ARG A 189 2.80 -10.60 -1.00
CA ARG A 189 3.17 -9.24 -0.60
C ARG A 189 2.37 -8.74 0.60
N ALA A 190 1.06 -9.04 0.66
CA ALA A 190 0.23 -8.68 1.81
C ALA A 190 0.66 -9.40 3.10
N PHE A 191 1.09 -10.67 3.01
CA PHE A 191 1.64 -11.40 4.15
C PHE A 191 2.99 -10.85 4.61
N GLU A 192 3.88 -10.50 3.69
CA GLU A 192 5.16 -9.84 3.98
C GLU A 192 4.96 -8.48 4.66
N GLY A 193 4.01 -7.69 4.17
CA GLY A 193 3.66 -6.36 4.68
C GLY A 193 2.71 -6.33 5.87
N ARG A 194 2.38 -7.48 6.48
CA ARG A 194 1.37 -7.56 7.55
C ARG A 194 1.76 -6.72 8.76
N ARG A 195 0.81 -5.98 9.30
CA ARG A 195 1.00 -5.11 10.48
C ARG A 195 0.40 -5.74 11.72
N VAL A 196 0.98 -5.47 12.88
CA VAL A 196 0.43 -5.91 14.17
C VAL A 196 -0.86 -5.13 14.43
N ALA A 197 -2.01 -5.81 14.48
CA ALA A 197 -3.31 -5.19 14.75
C ALA A 197 -3.61 -5.01 16.25
N GLY A 198 -2.94 -5.78 17.10
CA GLY A 198 -3.08 -5.72 18.55
C GLY A 198 -2.13 -6.68 19.23
N ARG A 199 -1.80 -6.42 20.50
CA ARG A 199 -1.08 -7.38 21.35
C ARG A 199 -2.07 -7.93 22.36
N ALA A 200 -2.06 -9.25 22.56
CA ALA A 200 -2.81 -9.85 23.65
C ALA A 200 -2.31 -9.28 24.98
N GLN A 201 -3.23 -8.79 25.81
CA GLN A 201 -2.90 -8.35 27.16
C GLN A 201 -2.50 -9.60 27.94
N GLN A 202 -1.24 -9.68 28.38
CA GLN A 202 -0.84 -10.76 29.26
C GLN A 202 -1.71 -10.69 30.53
N PRO A 203 -2.31 -11.79 31.00
CA PRO A 203 -2.89 -11.80 32.32
C PRO A 203 -1.77 -11.45 33.30
N SER A 204 -1.93 -10.34 34.02
CA SER A 204 -1.01 -9.94 35.07
C SER A 204 -0.82 -11.14 36.00
N ALA A 205 0.40 -11.67 36.08
CA ALA A 205 0.74 -12.71 37.03
C ALA A 205 0.22 -12.30 38.42
N PRO A 206 -0.43 -13.19 39.19
CA PRO A 206 -0.81 -12.85 40.55
C PRO A 206 0.46 -12.43 41.27
N THR A 207 0.46 -11.20 41.77
CA THR A 207 1.53 -10.71 42.65
C THR A 207 1.66 -11.72 43.78
N LEU A 208 2.73 -12.52 43.76
CA LEU A 208 3.13 -13.32 44.91
C LEU A 208 3.28 -12.30 46.05
N ALA A 209 2.33 -12.35 46.99
CA ALA A 209 2.35 -11.55 48.19
C ALA A 209 3.74 -11.66 48.83
N ALA A 210 4.28 -10.51 49.23
CA ALA A 210 5.54 -10.42 49.95
C ALA A 210 5.58 -11.45 51.10
N PRO A 211 6.75 -12.03 51.40
CA PRO A 211 6.87 -12.93 52.54
C PRO A 211 6.47 -12.17 53.81
N ALA A 212 5.50 -12.72 54.54
CA ALA A 212 5.08 -12.18 55.82
C ALA A 212 6.27 -12.08 56.77
N GLU A 213 6.45 -10.92 57.39
CA GLU A 213 7.43 -10.71 58.46
C GLU A 213 7.19 -11.71 59.60
N PRO A 214 8.24 -12.23 60.25
CA PRO A 214 8.09 -13.19 61.33
C PRO A 214 7.46 -12.52 62.56
N VAL A 215 6.30 -13.04 62.97
CA VAL A 215 5.62 -12.66 64.20
C VAL A 215 6.41 -13.23 65.39
N GLU A 216 7.05 -12.36 66.20
CA GLU A 216 7.62 -12.74 67.49
C GLU A 216 6.51 -13.15 68.47
N VAL A 217 6.40 -14.46 68.73
CA VAL A 217 5.52 -15.00 69.76
C VAL A 217 6.22 -14.90 71.11
N LYS A 218 5.79 -13.95 71.96
CA LYS A 218 6.15 -13.92 73.38
C LYS A 218 5.39 -15.03 74.12
N ILE A 219 6.11 -16.06 74.55
CA ILE A 219 5.57 -17.14 75.39
C ILE A 219 5.72 -16.74 76.86
N ALA A 220 4.60 -16.65 77.58
CA ALA A 220 4.56 -16.61 79.05
C ALA A 220 4.42 -18.04 79.61
N PRO A 221 4.98 -18.39 80.79
CA PRO A 221 5.03 -19.78 81.22
C PRO A 221 3.93 -20.19 82.22
N ALA A 222 3.80 -21.52 82.33
CA ALA A 222 3.18 -22.35 83.38
C ALA A 222 1.65 -22.62 83.22
N LYS A 223 1.10 -23.83 83.47
CA LYS A 223 1.45 -24.93 84.39
C LYS A 223 0.93 -26.30 83.89
N ASP A 224 1.47 -27.33 84.52
CA ASP A 224 1.21 -28.78 84.50
C ASP A 224 -0.24 -29.28 84.69
N GLU A 225 -0.38 -30.60 84.47
CA GLU A 225 -1.44 -31.57 84.83
C GLU A 225 -2.40 -31.96 83.69
N ALA A 226 -2.28 -33.11 83.02
CA ALA A 226 -2.38 -34.52 83.44
C ALA A 226 -3.76 -35.16 83.14
N SER A 227 -3.71 -36.29 82.42
CA SER A 227 -4.65 -37.43 82.46
C SER A 227 -5.97 -37.39 81.66
N ARG A 228 -6.08 -38.24 80.62
CA ARG A 228 -6.97 -39.44 80.53
C ARG A 228 -7.38 -39.82 79.08
N GLU A 229 -7.18 -41.09 78.78
CA GLU A 229 -7.69 -41.96 77.70
C GLU A 229 -9.18 -42.38 77.93
N PRO A 230 -9.84 -43.29 77.16
CA PRO A 230 -10.28 -43.24 75.75
C PRO A 230 -11.75 -43.78 75.55
N ALA A 231 -12.31 -43.82 74.33
CA ALA A 231 -13.46 -44.68 73.93
C ALA A 231 -13.63 -44.66 72.40
N GLN A 232 -13.46 -45.77 71.65
CA GLN A 232 -14.50 -46.77 71.24
C GLN A 232 -15.63 -46.15 70.38
N GLN A 233 -16.06 -46.64 69.21
CA GLN A 233 -16.19 -48.00 68.66
C GLN A 233 -16.52 -47.94 67.15
N ASN A 234 -16.06 -48.97 66.41
CA ASN A 234 -16.54 -49.64 65.17
C ASN A 234 -17.75 -49.05 64.39
N VAL A 235 -17.85 -49.22 63.06
CA VAL A 235 -18.41 -50.44 62.42
C VAL A 235 -18.35 -50.34 60.87
N PHE A 236 -17.81 -51.42 60.27
CA PHE A 236 -18.09 -52.04 58.95
C PHE A 236 -17.51 -51.50 57.61
N ALA A 237 -16.61 -52.35 57.09
CA ALA A 237 -16.29 -52.61 55.68
C ALA A 237 -17.37 -53.56 55.05
N PRO A 238 -17.26 -54.16 53.82
CA PRO A 238 -16.11 -54.19 52.88
C PRO A 238 -16.42 -54.21 51.35
N SER A 239 -15.32 -54.25 50.57
CA SER A 239 -15.08 -55.00 49.30
C SER A 239 -15.86 -54.62 48.02
N ARG A 240 -15.23 -54.04 46.98
CA ARG A 240 -14.28 -54.59 45.95
C ARG A 240 -14.88 -55.70 45.06
N PRO A 241 -14.34 -56.00 43.86
CA PRO A 241 -13.71 -55.18 42.80
C PRO A 241 -14.24 -55.61 41.39
N VAL A 242 -13.52 -55.25 40.30
CA VAL A 242 -13.26 -56.03 39.04
C VAL A 242 -13.40 -55.20 37.73
N VAL A 243 -12.26 -55.05 37.06
CA VAL A 243 -11.95 -54.74 35.63
C VAL A 243 -11.96 -56.06 34.80
N PRO A 244 -11.70 -56.20 33.46
CA PRO A 244 -11.51 -55.28 32.30
C PRO A 244 -12.21 -55.81 30.98
N GLU A 245 -11.71 -55.40 29.80
CA GLU A 245 -11.76 -56.00 28.42
C GLU A 245 -12.89 -55.54 27.46
N MET A 246 -12.57 -54.88 26.33
CA MET A 246 -12.14 -55.36 24.99
C MET A 246 -13.27 -55.99 24.17
N ASP A 247 -13.70 -55.35 23.07
CA ASP A 247 -13.49 -55.86 21.69
C ASP A 247 -14.23 -55.06 20.59
N ASP A 248 -13.43 -54.77 19.57
CA ASP A 248 -13.62 -54.92 18.12
C ASP A 248 -15.02 -55.17 17.50
N HIS A 249 -15.40 -54.36 16.50
CA HIS A 249 -16.15 -54.71 15.28
C HIS A 249 -16.34 -53.44 14.42
N ARG A 250 -15.69 -53.30 13.26
CA ARG A 250 -15.98 -53.87 11.93
C ARG A 250 -17.30 -53.38 11.30
N SER A 251 -17.16 -52.88 10.07
CA SER A 251 -18.05 -53.09 8.91
C SER A 251 -18.96 -51.93 8.44
N THR A 252 -18.58 -51.40 7.28
CA THR A 252 -19.42 -51.15 6.09
C THR A 252 -20.63 -50.21 6.21
N ARG A 253 -20.50 -49.03 5.58
CA ARG A 253 -21.24 -48.63 4.37
C ARG A 253 -20.54 -47.47 3.69
#